data_AF-A0A5J4UYI4-F1
#
_entry.id   AF-A0A5J4UYI4-F1
#
_cell.length_a   1.000
_cell.length_b   1.000
_cell.length_c   1.000
_cell.angle_alpha   90.00
_cell.angle_beta   90.00
_cell.angle_gamma   90.00
#
_symmetry.space_group_name_H-M   'P 1'
#
loop_
_entity.id
_entity.type
_entity.pdbx_description
1 polymer ?
#
loop_
_entity_poly.entity_id
_entity_poly.type
_entity_poly.pdbx_seq_one_letter_code
_entity_poly.pdbx_strand_id
1 'polypeptide(L)'
;IGIARFEILNGTKTVRSFGIADESVSYGRGEAPSAKGQKKIVEFNNVYIFTNDWIQHFGGWIKGNTEYIAGDRISMELNMVSKPRTLTFFVNDQEQKNYIINIPSAVRIWVFLFLSGESFKLLKFEWLLIPSAKHKTGSRALKWGKKWK
;
A
#
# COMPACT_ATOMS: atom_id res chain seq x y z
N ILE A 1 -9.53 -17.83 -2.11
CA ILE A 1 -8.74 -16.97 -1.18
C ILE A 1 -7.30 -17.40 -1.31
N GLY A 2 -6.37 -16.48 -1.53
CA GLY A 2 -4.98 -16.81 -1.86
C GLY A 2 -4.02 -15.69 -1.49
N ILE A 3 -2.84 -15.73 -2.08
CA ILE A 3 -1.82 -14.68 -1.95
C ILE A 3 -1.78 -13.96 -3.29
N ALA A 4 -2.04 -12.65 -3.31
CA ALA A 4 -2.04 -11.87 -4.53
C ALA A 4 -0.90 -10.86 -4.53
N ARG A 5 -0.26 -10.66 -5.69
CA ARG A 5 0.71 -9.60 -5.91
C ARG A 5 0.20 -8.63 -6.97
N PHE A 6 0.24 -7.34 -6.65
CA PHE A 6 -0.06 -6.26 -7.57
C PHE A 6 1.15 -5.34 -7.65
N GLU A 7 1.69 -5.16 -8.85
CA GLU A 7 2.93 -4.43 -9.09
C GLU A 7 2.76 -3.43 -10.23
N ILE A 8 3.21 -2.20 -9.98
CA ILE A 8 3.20 -1.13 -10.96
C ILE A 8 4.61 -0.55 -11.14
N LEU A 9 4.85 -0.02 -12.34
CA LEU A 9 6.00 0.82 -12.65
C LEU A 9 5.54 2.28 -12.63
N ASN A 10 6.20 3.11 -11.82
CA ASN A 10 6.00 4.55 -11.85
C ASN A 10 6.43 5.11 -13.21
N GLY A 11 5.62 5.99 -13.79
CA GLY A 11 5.95 6.71 -15.01
C GLY A 11 7.04 7.76 -14.81
N THR A 12 7.07 8.75 -15.71
CA THR A 12 8.00 9.90 -15.62
C THR A 12 7.72 10.81 -14.43
N LYS A 13 6.51 10.72 -13.87
CA LYS A 13 6.14 11.30 -12.57
C LYS A 13 5.58 10.19 -11.68
N THR A 14 6.03 10.20 -10.43
CA THR A 14 5.67 9.23 -9.39
C THR A 14 4.18 9.27 -9.07
N VAL A 15 3.54 8.13 -8.84
CA VAL A 15 2.17 8.13 -8.32
C VAL A 15 2.13 8.70 -6.90
N ARG A 16 1.11 9.50 -6.61
CA ARG A 16 0.96 10.12 -5.28
C ARG A 16 0.91 9.08 -4.16
N SER A 17 0.05 8.08 -4.30
CA SER A 17 -0.05 7.01 -3.31
C SER A 17 -0.64 5.73 -3.90
N PHE A 18 -0.42 4.65 -3.17
CA PHE A 18 -0.76 3.29 -3.56
C PHE A 18 -1.27 2.53 -2.33
N GLY A 19 -2.33 1.74 -2.44
CA GLY A 19 -2.91 1.17 -1.24
C GLY A 19 -4.11 0.27 -1.42
N ILE A 20 -4.72 -0.06 -0.28
CA ILE A 20 -5.97 -0.82 -0.21
C ILE A 20 -7.06 -0.04 0.49
N ALA A 21 -8.30 -0.38 0.18
CA ALA A 21 -9.47 0.08 0.88
C ALA A 21 -10.32 -1.11 1.31
N ASP A 22 -11.07 -0.96 2.38
CA ASP A 22 -12.16 -1.86 2.75
C ASP A 22 -13.15 -2.01 1.58
N GLU A 23 -13.76 -3.18 1.41
CA GLU A 23 -14.65 -3.46 0.28
C GLU A 23 -15.84 -2.49 0.18
N SER A 24 -16.28 -1.93 1.31
CA SER A 24 -17.39 -0.96 1.39
C SER A 24 -17.04 0.41 0.81
N VAL A 25 -15.77 0.64 0.46
CA VAL A 25 -15.31 1.93 -0.08
C VAL A 25 -15.49 1.95 -1.59
N SER A 26 -16.17 2.98 -2.09
CA SER A 26 -16.27 3.29 -3.52
C SER A 26 -15.86 4.73 -3.75
N TYR A 27 -15.06 4.99 -4.78
CA TYR A 27 -14.59 6.33 -5.12
C TYR A 27 -15.31 6.87 -6.36
N GLY A 28 -15.75 8.12 -6.28
CA GLY A 28 -16.14 8.94 -7.43
C GLY A 28 -14.94 9.65 -8.06
N ARG A 29 -15.17 10.26 -9.23
CA ARG A 29 -14.15 11.07 -9.91
C ARG A 29 -13.75 12.26 -9.03
N GLY A 30 -12.45 12.44 -8.84
CA GLY A 30 -11.89 13.55 -8.06
C GLY A 30 -11.91 13.36 -6.54
N GLU A 31 -12.39 12.21 -6.04
CA GLU A 31 -12.32 11.90 -4.62
C GLU A 31 -10.94 11.37 -4.23
N ALA A 32 -10.31 11.99 -3.23
CA ALA A 32 -9.08 11.47 -2.64
C ALA A 32 -9.35 10.18 -1.85
N PRO A 33 -8.36 9.28 -1.69
CA PRO A 33 -8.52 8.02 -0.95
C PRO A 33 -9.09 8.21 0.47
N SER A 34 -8.63 9.24 1.17
CA SER A 34 -9.06 9.54 2.54
C SER A 34 -10.48 10.09 2.66
N ALA A 35 -11.14 10.47 1.55
CA ALA A 35 -12.49 11.03 1.54
C ALA A 35 -13.56 10.07 2.11
N LYS A 36 -13.29 8.75 2.09
CA LYS A 36 -14.18 7.71 2.63
C LYS A 36 -13.80 7.25 4.04
N GLY A 37 -12.87 7.95 4.68
CA GLY A 37 -12.44 7.75 6.05
C GLY A 37 -11.15 6.93 6.17
N GLN A 38 -10.15 7.51 6.84
CA GLN A 38 -8.82 6.92 7.03
C GLN A 38 -8.82 5.56 7.75
N LYS A 39 -9.86 5.25 8.55
CA LYS A 39 -10.04 3.94 9.21
C LYS A 39 -10.35 2.80 8.23
N LYS A 40 -10.69 3.12 6.98
CA LYS A 40 -11.08 2.14 5.96
C LYS A 40 -10.02 1.94 4.89
N ILE A 41 -8.87 2.60 4.97
CA ILE A 41 -7.84 2.55 3.93
C ILE A 41 -6.46 2.35 4.52
N VAL A 42 -5.58 1.68 3.80
CA VAL A 42 -4.14 1.76 4.04
C VAL A 42 -3.50 2.37 2.82
N GLU A 43 -2.59 3.29 3.06
CA GLU A 43 -1.99 4.15 2.06
C GLU A 43 -0.47 4.10 2.22
N PHE A 44 0.24 3.73 1.14
CA PHE A 44 1.68 3.90 0.98
C PHE A 44 1.88 5.13 0.08
N ASN A 45 2.37 6.23 0.64
CA ASN A 45 2.37 7.55 0.04
C ASN A 45 3.78 8.01 -0.36
N ASN A 46 3.87 8.79 -1.42
CA ASN A 46 5.02 9.61 -1.77
C ASN A 46 4.67 11.11 -1.57
N VAL A 47 5.04 11.67 -0.39
CA VAL A 47 4.86 13.11 -0.08
C VAL A 47 6.14 13.91 -0.24
N TYR A 48 6.30 14.54 -1.42
CA TYR A 48 7.44 15.41 -1.72
C TYR A 48 7.59 16.68 -0.85
N ILE A 49 6.56 17.13 -0.12
CA ILE A 49 6.52 18.54 0.33
C ILE A 49 6.76 18.74 1.84
N PHE A 50 6.47 17.80 2.74
CA PHE A 50 6.61 18.11 4.18
C PHE A 50 7.17 17.01 5.08
N THR A 51 7.04 15.73 4.76
CA THR A 51 7.64 14.66 5.55
C THR A 51 7.80 13.38 4.74
N ASN A 52 8.87 12.64 5.03
CA ASN A 52 9.13 11.26 4.61
C ASN A 52 8.19 10.28 5.37
N ASP A 53 6.90 10.58 5.36
CA ASP A 53 5.84 9.88 6.05
C ASP A 53 5.16 8.94 5.06
N TRP A 54 5.56 7.67 5.10
CA TRP A 54 5.34 6.79 3.94
C TRP A 54 4.09 5.93 4.06
N ILE A 55 3.62 5.58 5.27
CA ILE A 55 2.44 4.73 5.40
C ILE A 55 1.42 5.29 6.39
N GLN A 56 0.15 5.26 6.01
CA GLN A 56 -0.97 5.76 6.80
C GLN A 56 -2.15 4.78 6.83
N HIS A 57 -2.87 4.83 7.95
CA HIS A 57 -4.20 4.26 8.18
C HIS A 57 -4.92 5.25 9.13
N PHE A 58 -5.68 4.74 10.10
CA PHE A 58 -6.14 5.53 11.23
C PHE A 58 -4.99 5.96 12.14
N GLY A 59 -4.80 7.26 12.33
CA GLY A 59 -3.82 7.80 13.29
C GLY A 59 -2.73 8.62 12.62
N GLY A 60 -1.52 8.53 13.18
CA GLY A 60 -0.35 9.21 12.64
C GLY A 60 0.25 8.47 11.45
N TRP A 61 1.09 9.19 10.71
CA TRP A 61 1.95 8.62 9.69
C TRP A 61 3.06 7.79 10.31
N ILE A 62 3.42 6.68 9.68
CA ILE A 62 4.50 5.81 10.12
C ILE A 62 5.67 5.90 9.12
N LYS A 63 6.86 6.20 9.68
CA LYS A 63 8.12 6.30 8.93
C LYS A 63 8.86 4.97 8.86
N GLY A 64 9.91 4.94 8.02
CA GLY A 64 10.88 3.84 7.97
C GLY A 64 10.69 2.84 6.82
N ASN A 65 9.74 3.10 5.92
CA ASN A 65 9.77 2.50 4.59
C ASN A 65 10.68 3.33 3.68
N THR A 66 11.17 2.72 2.61
CA THR A 66 11.94 3.33 1.55
C THR A 66 11.03 4.21 0.69
N GLU A 67 11.52 5.38 0.32
CA GLU A 67 10.90 6.24 -0.69
C GLU A 67 10.86 5.52 -2.05
N TYR A 68 9.82 5.77 -2.82
CA TYR A 68 9.77 5.39 -4.22
C TYR A 68 9.63 6.64 -5.10
N ILE A 69 10.28 6.64 -6.25
CA ILE A 69 10.31 7.75 -7.20
C ILE A 69 9.92 7.31 -8.62
N ALA A 70 9.96 8.24 -9.57
CA ALA A 70 9.73 7.98 -10.97
C ALA A 70 10.67 6.86 -11.47
N GLY A 71 10.13 5.92 -12.26
CA GLY A 71 10.85 4.76 -12.75
C GLY A 71 10.99 3.59 -11.76
N ASP A 72 10.68 3.75 -10.48
CA ASP A 72 10.68 2.63 -9.53
C ASP A 72 9.49 1.70 -9.76
N ARG A 73 9.69 0.42 -9.45
CA ARG A 73 8.61 -0.56 -9.29
C ARG A 73 8.13 -0.52 -7.86
N ILE A 74 6.82 -0.35 -7.66
CA ILE A 74 6.19 -0.56 -6.35
C ILE A 74 5.17 -1.67 -6.44
N SER A 75 5.09 -2.48 -5.38
CA SER A 75 4.13 -3.57 -5.33
C SER A 75 3.57 -3.77 -3.94
N MET A 76 2.45 -4.49 -3.90
CA MET A 76 1.89 -5.02 -2.67
C MET A 76 1.66 -6.52 -2.79
N GLU A 77 1.88 -7.22 -1.69
CA GLU A 77 1.48 -8.61 -1.48
C GLU A 77 0.36 -8.65 -0.45
N LEU A 78 -0.78 -9.20 -0.86
CA LEU A 78 -1.94 -9.48 -0.01
C LEU A 78 -1.96 -10.96 0.34
N ASN A 79 -1.59 -11.30 1.56
CA ASN A 79 -1.72 -12.67 2.06
C ASN A 79 -3.06 -12.84 2.77
N MET A 80 -4.05 -13.35 2.02
CA MET A 80 -5.42 -13.51 2.53
C MET A 80 -5.64 -14.87 3.21
N VAL A 81 -4.66 -15.78 3.15
CA VAL A 81 -4.72 -17.12 3.76
C VAL A 81 -4.04 -17.19 5.12
N SER A 82 -3.08 -16.31 5.41
CA SER A 82 -2.41 -16.27 6.71
C SER A 82 -3.35 -15.83 7.83
N LYS A 83 -3.01 -16.23 9.06
CA LYS A 83 -3.68 -15.79 10.29
C LYS A 83 -2.61 -15.20 11.22
N PRO A 84 -2.48 -13.87 11.32
CA PRO A 84 -3.34 -12.84 10.71
C PRO A 84 -3.15 -12.68 9.19
N ARG A 85 -4.17 -12.20 8.48
CA ARG A 85 -4.04 -11.75 7.07
C ARG A 85 -3.11 -10.55 6.99
N THR A 86 -2.28 -10.48 5.96
CA THR A 86 -1.25 -9.44 5.86
C THR A 86 -1.28 -8.67 4.54
N LEU A 87 -0.82 -7.42 4.62
CA LEU A 87 -0.46 -6.59 3.47
C LEU A 87 0.99 -6.17 3.65
N THR A 88 1.81 -6.41 2.64
CA THR A 88 3.23 -6.03 2.63
C THR A 88 3.53 -5.24 1.37
N PHE A 89 4.27 -4.14 1.50
CA PHE A 89 4.70 -3.34 0.36
C PHE A 89 6.13 -3.68 -0.05
N PHE A 90 6.46 -3.40 -1.31
CA PHE A 90 7.81 -3.54 -1.85
C PHE A 90 8.16 -2.33 -2.74
N VAL A 91 9.43 -1.96 -2.74
CA VAL A 91 10.02 -0.98 -3.67
C VAL A 91 11.19 -1.67 -4.36
N ASN A 92 11.17 -1.78 -5.68
CA ASN A 92 12.14 -2.51 -6.49
C ASN A 92 12.45 -3.91 -5.91
N ASP A 93 11.38 -4.65 -5.61
CA ASP A 93 11.44 -6.00 -5.02
C ASP A 93 12.01 -6.09 -3.59
N GLN A 94 12.37 -4.95 -2.99
CA GLN A 94 12.77 -4.87 -1.59
C GLN A 94 11.54 -4.74 -0.68
N GLU A 95 11.38 -5.70 0.22
CA GLU A 95 10.31 -5.73 1.22
C GLU A 95 10.41 -4.54 2.17
N GLN A 96 9.27 -3.88 2.41
CA GLN A 96 9.20 -2.70 3.28
C GLN A 96 9.05 -3.09 4.76
N LYS A 97 9.72 -2.34 5.64
CA LYS A 97 9.78 -2.59 7.09
C LYS A 97 8.40 -2.64 7.75
N ASN A 98 7.52 -1.71 7.39
CA ASN A 98 6.20 -1.59 7.97
C ASN A 98 5.19 -2.36 7.12
N TYR A 99 4.56 -3.37 7.71
CA TYR A 99 3.53 -4.19 7.09
C TYR A 99 2.28 -4.21 7.95
N ILE A 100 1.15 -4.60 7.36
CA ILE A 100 -0.16 -4.52 8.01
C ILE A 100 -0.64 -5.92 8.33
N ILE A 101 -1.20 -6.09 9.53
CA ILE A 101 -1.83 -7.33 9.98
C ILE A 101 -3.31 -7.13 10.26
N ASN A 102 -4.08 -8.21 10.15
CA ASN A 102 -5.54 -8.24 10.34
C ASN A 102 -6.31 -7.37 9.34
N ILE A 103 -5.83 -7.30 8.09
CA ILE A 103 -6.59 -6.65 7.02
C ILE A 103 -7.97 -7.33 6.84
N PRO A 104 -8.99 -6.62 6.30
CA PRO A 104 -10.32 -7.18 6.05
C PRO A 104 -10.28 -8.45 5.19
N SER A 105 -11.34 -9.25 5.21
CA SER A 105 -11.46 -10.46 4.38
C SER A 105 -11.64 -10.16 2.89
N ALA A 106 -12.02 -8.94 2.55
CA ALA A 106 -12.15 -8.44 1.19
C ALA A 106 -11.72 -6.97 1.15
N VAL A 107 -10.95 -6.62 0.12
CA VAL A 107 -10.34 -5.30 -0.04
C VAL A 107 -10.37 -4.89 -1.51
N ARG A 108 -10.29 -3.59 -1.77
CA ARG A 108 -10.07 -3.01 -3.10
C ARG A 108 -8.66 -2.47 -3.18
N ILE A 109 -7.98 -2.72 -4.30
CA ILE A 109 -6.68 -2.11 -4.60
C ILE A 109 -6.94 -0.77 -5.28
N TRP A 110 -6.17 0.25 -4.94
CA TRP A 110 -6.25 1.57 -5.58
C TRP A 110 -4.86 2.18 -5.78
N VAL A 111 -4.77 3.02 -6.81
CA VAL A 111 -3.62 3.88 -7.11
C VAL A 111 -4.15 5.30 -7.23
N PHE A 112 -3.55 6.25 -6.54
CA PHE A 112 -3.99 7.64 -6.55
C PHE A 112 -3.03 8.50 -7.37
N LEU A 113 -3.61 9.22 -8.33
CA LEU A 113 -2.94 10.21 -9.17
C LEU A 113 -3.48 11.57 -8.78
N PHE A 114 -2.59 12.46 -8.35
CA PHE A 114 -2.94 13.78 -7.83
C PHE A 114 -2.51 14.89 -8.79
N LEU A 115 -1.27 14.86 -9.27
CA LEU A 115 -0.74 15.88 -10.18
C LEU A 115 -0.86 15.46 -11.64
N SER A 116 -0.97 16.47 -12.52
CA SER A 116 -0.97 16.25 -13.96
C SER A 116 0.33 15.60 -14.43
N GLY A 117 0.19 14.54 -15.23
CA GLY A 117 1.30 13.74 -15.78
C GLY A 117 1.77 12.60 -14.88
N GLU A 118 1.24 12.48 -13.65
CA GLU A 118 1.41 11.25 -12.87
C GLU A 118 0.76 10.08 -13.62
N SER A 119 1.50 8.99 -13.74
CA SER A 119 1.06 7.81 -14.48
C SER A 119 1.79 6.58 -13.96
N PHE A 120 1.22 5.41 -14.25
CA PHE A 120 1.85 4.14 -13.95
C PHE A 120 1.52 3.12 -15.03
N LYS A 121 2.33 2.07 -15.11
CA LYS A 121 2.05 0.88 -15.89
C LYS A 121 1.85 -0.30 -14.95
N LEU A 122 0.74 -1.02 -15.10
CA LEU A 122 0.54 -2.31 -14.42
C LEU A 122 1.53 -3.34 -15.00
N LEU A 123 2.39 -3.89 -14.14
CA LEU A 123 3.35 -4.92 -14.52
C LEU A 123 2.84 -6.32 -14.19
N LYS A 124 2.28 -6.49 -12.99
CA LYS A 124 1.78 -7.79 -12.50
C LYS A 124 0.49 -7.62 -11.74
N PHE A 125 -0.44 -8.54 -11.99
CA PHE A 125 -1.54 -8.82 -11.10
C PHE A 125 -1.77 -10.33 -11.09
N GLU A 126 -1.16 -11.01 -10.12
CA GLU A 126 -1.02 -12.46 -10.14
C GLU A 126 -1.26 -13.08 -8.76
N TRP A 127 -1.56 -14.38 -8.78
CA TRP A 127 -1.64 -15.20 -7.57
C TRP A 127 -0.31 -15.89 -7.32
N LEU A 128 0.18 -15.83 -6.09
CA LEU A 128 1.38 -16.50 -5.64
C LEU A 128 1.02 -17.81 -4.94
N LEU A 129 1.84 -18.85 -5.15
CA LEU A 129 1.71 -20.14 -4.46
C LEU A 129 2.17 -20.06 -3.00
N ILE A 130 3.26 -19.33 -2.76
CA ILE A 130 3.86 -19.11 -1.44
C ILE A 130 4.08 -17.60 -1.21
N PRO A 131 4.03 -17.12 0.04
CA PRO A 131 4.30 -15.71 0.34
C PRO A 131 5.75 -15.38 0.00
N SER A 132 5.98 -14.24 -0.63
CA SER A 132 7.34 -13.71 -0.83
C SER A 132 7.79 -12.83 0.35
N ALA A 133 6.85 -12.22 1.07
CA ALA A 133 7.13 -11.45 2.29
C ALA A 133 7.67 -12.36 3.41
N LYS A 134 8.78 -11.95 4.02
CA LYS A 134 9.49 -12.71 5.06
C LYS A 134 9.35 -12.11 6.46
N HIS A 135 8.99 -10.82 6.57
CA HIS A 135 8.86 -10.06 7.82
C HIS A 135 10.05 -10.27 8.77
N LYS A 136 11.27 -10.09 8.25
CA LYS A 136 12.53 -10.32 8.98
C LYS A 136 12.64 -9.51 10.28
N THR A 137 13.57 -9.89 11.16
CA THR A 137 13.91 -9.14 12.38
C THR A 137 14.05 -7.65 12.10
N GLY A 138 13.37 -6.82 12.89
CA GLY A 138 13.30 -5.37 12.70
C GLY A 138 12.08 -4.89 11.92
N SER A 139 11.29 -5.79 11.31
CA SER A 139 10.00 -5.46 10.69
C SER A 139 8.96 -5.07 11.75
N ARG A 140 8.03 -4.19 11.37
CA ARG A 140 6.98 -3.66 12.26
C ARG A 140 5.60 -4.02 11.74
N ALA A 141 4.87 -4.81 12.53
CA ALA A 141 3.47 -5.13 12.27
C ALA A 141 2.56 -3.98 12.73
N LEU A 142 1.73 -3.47 11.83
CA LEU A 142 0.73 -2.43 12.10
C LEU A 142 -0.67 -3.02 12.00
N LYS A 143 -1.47 -2.93 13.06
CA LYS A 143 -2.79 -3.57 13.10
C LYS A 143 -3.85 -2.71 12.41
N TRP A 144 -4.54 -3.26 11.43
CA TRP A 144 -5.73 -2.64 10.83
C TRP A 144 -6.79 -2.32 11.89
N GLY A 145 -7.49 -1.20 11.72
CA GLY A 145 -8.54 -0.73 12.63
C GLY A 145 -8.03 -0.18 13.96
N LYS A 146 -6.71 -0.07 14.15
CA LYS A 146 -6.09 0.54 15.34
C LYS A 146 -5.43 1.86 14.98
N LYS A 147 -5.35 2.76 15.97
CA LYS A 147 -4.64 4.02 15.83
C LYS A 147 -3.14 3.75 15.76
N TRP A 148 -2.50 4.13 14.66
CA TRP A 148 -1.06 4.05 14.50
C TRP A 148 -0.39 5.29 15.10
N LYS A 149 0.79 5.09 15.68
CA LYS A 149 1.67 6.11 16.27
C LYS A 149 3.12 5.72 16.06
#